data_AF-F7QMA9-F1
#
_entry.id   AF-F7QMA9-F1
#
_cell.length_a   1.000
_cell.length_b   1.000
_cell.length_c   1.000
_cell.angle_alpha   90.00
_cell.angle_beta   90.00
_cell.angle_gamma   90.00
#
_symmetry.space_group_name_H-M   'P 1'
#
loop_
_entity.id
_entity.type
_entity.pdbx_description
1 polymer ?
#
loop_
_entity_poly.entity_id
_entity_poly.type
_entity_poly.pdbx_seq_one_letter_code
_entity_poly.pdbx_strand_id
1 'polypeptide(L)'
;MSRLFKHLGAGCVVALLALTNAKAQDQRFDITVTADATKTNGSPWDGVPRLGNSKINLNAAPDIAVCLVRANAKPDCLWKPQGRRLLSQCQNAWACKFDNIALGPLPIGLVFVDIDARNHDIIDLVMLTDRDDAKANDEIADSLRTAMSVLTPHRSEDTKEHLVRAAKLLPLTDCAGGKPCRLTQSQFTLTRR
;
A
#
# COMPACT_ATOMS: atom_id res chain seq x y z
N MET A 1 -27.91 60.44 31.60
CA MET A 1 -28.42 60.61 30.22
C MET A 1 -27.20 60.99 29.37
N SER A 2 -26.77 60.32 28.30
CA SER A 2 -27.22 59.13 27.58
C SER A 2 -26.01 58.57 26.79
N ARG A 3 -25.99 57.25 26.61
CA ARG A 3 -24.99 56.49 25.86
C ARG A 3 -25.02 56.86 24.37
N LEU A 4 -23.86 56.88 23.71
CA LEU A 4 -23.74 56.59 22.28
C LEU A 4 -22.55 55.64 22.02
N PHE A 5 -22.93 54.43 21.60
CA PHE A 5 -22.18 53.44 20.82
C PHE A 5 -21.57 54.09 19.54
N LYS A 6 -20.62 53.56 18.76
CA LYS A 6 -20.02 52.23 18.54
C LYS A 6 -18.95 52.40 17.43
N HIS A 7 -18.01 51.44 17.38
CA HIS A 7 -17.23 50.98 16.21
C HIS A 7 -16.00 51.76 15.71
N LEU A 8 -14.91 50.99 15.56
CA LEU A 8 -13.72 51.09 14.68
C LEU A 8 -12.46 50.84 15.54
N GLY A 9 -11.66 49.79 15.38
CA GLY A 9 -11.69 48.69 14.43
C GLY A 9 -10.87 47.53 15.00
N ALA A 10 -11.40 46.31 14.87
CA ALA A 10 -10.63 45.09 15.06
C ALA A 10 -9.78 44.89 13.78
N GLY A 11 -8.54 45.33 13.83
CA GLY A 11 -7.59 45.21 12.72
C GLY A 11 -6.47 44.23 13.06
N CYS A 12 -6.38 43.17 12.26
CA CYS A 12 -5.18 42.34 12.05
C CYS A 12 -4.68 41.45 13.21
N VAL A 13 -5.34 40.31 13.41
CA VAL A 13 -4.65 39.05 13.76
C VAL A 13 -5.22 37.92 12.88
N VAL A 14 -4.99 38.00 11.57
CA VAL A 14 -5.22 36.87 10.65
C VAL A 14 -4.03 36.81 9.69
N ALA A 15 -2.85 36.48 10.21
CA ALA A 15 -1.65 36.30 9.39
C ALA A 15 -0.73 35.16 9.88
N LEU A 16 -1.22 34.24 10.72
CA LEU A 16 -0.44 33.10 11.22
C LEU A 16 -1.08 31.72 11.01
N LEU A 17 -2.25 31.64 10.39
CA LEU A 17 -2.90 30.37 10.03
C LEU A 17 -2.74 29.98 8.56
N ALA A 18 -2.06 30.81 7.75
CA ALA A 18 -1.86 30.54 6.33
C ALA A 18 -0.57 29.74 6.02
N LEU A 19 0.26 29.44 7.02
CA LEU A 19 1.55 28.74 6.84
C LEU A 19 1.54 27.25 7.20
N THR A 20 0.42 26.69 7.69
CA THR A 20 0.32 25.25 7.98
C THR A 20 -0.43 24.44 6.92
N ASN A 21 -1.01 25.12 5.91
CA ASN A 21 -1.57 24.49 4.72
C ASN A 21 -0.56 24.48 3.56
N ALA A 22 0.71 24.27 3.85
CA ALA A 22 1.62 23.70 2.87
C ALA A 22 1.06 22.30 2.56
N LYS A 23 0.16 22.27 1.56
CA LYS A 23 -0.42 21.06 0.98
C LYS A 23 0.68 20.02 0.98
N ALA A 24 0.48 18.91 1.69
CA ALA A 24 1.15 17.67 1.37
C ALA A 24 0.79 17.41 -0.10
N GLN A 25 1.65 17.88 -0.99
CA GLN A 25 1.50 17.71 -2.41
C GLN A 25 1.53 16.21 -2.59
N ASP A 26 0.40 15.61 -2.96
CA ASP A 26 0.24 14.17 -3.11
C ASP A 26 1.38 13.65 -3.96
N GLN A 27 2.43 13.13 -3.31
CA GLN A 27 3.61 12.69 -4.00
C GLN A 27 3.19 11.46 -4.79
N ARG A 28 3.33 11.56 -6.12
CA ARG A 28 2.95 10.48 -7.03
C ARG A 28 4.18 9.69 -7.41
N PHE A 29 4.03 8.38 -7.43
CA PHE A 29 5.11 7.45 -7.70
C PHE A 29 4.70 6.44 -8.76
N ASP A 30 5.66 6.04 -9.57
CA ASP A 30 5.61 4.75 -10.24
C ASP A 30 6.14 3.71 -9.27
N ILE A 31 5.33 2.68 -9.03
CA ILE A 31 5.69 1.53 -8.20
C ILE A 31 5.96 0.38 -9.16
N THR A 32 7.14 -0.23 -9.09
CA THR A 32 7.38 -1.51 -9.76
C THR A 32 7.69 -2.55 -8.71
N VAL A 33 6.91 -3.62 -8.68
CA VAL A 33 7.11 -4.76 -7.78
C VAL A 33 7.66 -5.91 -8.60
N THR A 34 8.65 -6.61 -8.09
CA THR A 34 9.20 -7.84 -8.66
C THR A 34 9.15 -8.93 -7.61
N ALA A 35 8.39 -9.99 -7.85
CA ALA A 35 8.32 -11.16 -6.99
C ALA A 35 9.47 -12.13 -7.31
N ASP A 36 9.91 -12.87 -6.29
CA ASP A 36 10.83 -13.99 -6.46
C ASP A 36 10.18 -15.14 -7.22
N ALA A 37 11.00 -16.05 -7.75
CA ALA A 37 10.52 -17.23 -8.47
C ALA A 37 9.65 -18.17 -7.61
N THR A 38 9.82 -18.17 -6.29
CA THR A 38 9.14 -19.08 -5.36
C THR A 38 8.65 -18.37 -4.11
N LYS A 39 7.65 -18.96 -3.45
CA LYS A 39 7.17 -18.56 -2.12
C LYS A 39 8.26 -18.81 -1.05
N THR A 40 8.14 -18.23 0.15
CA THR A 40 9.11 -18.42 1.26
C THR A 40 9.34 -19.90 1.60
N ASN A 41 8.32 -20.74 1.48
CA ASN A 41 8.40 -22.17 1.74
C ASN A 41 8.97 -22.98 0.55
N GLY A 42 9.47 -22.33 -0.50
CA GLY A 42 10.01 -22.95 -1.71
C GLY A 42 8.96 -23.43 -2.71
N SER A 43 7.67 -23.30 -2.40
CA SER A 43 6.60 -23.67 -3.35
C SER A 43 6.48 -22.65 -4.49
N PRO A 44 6.01 -23.08 -5.68
CA PRO A 44 5.77 -22.18 -6.80
C PRO A 44 4.60 -21.21 -6.53
N TRP A 45 4.54 -20.14 -7.31
CA TRP A 45 3.33 -19.34 -7.48
C TRP A 45 2.31 -20.03 -8.39
N ASP A 46 1.06 -19.59 -8.30
CA ASP A 46 -0.05 -20.06 -9.09
C ASP A 46 -0.68 -18.89 -9.85
N GLY A 47 -0.93 -19.11 -11.14
CA GLY A 47 -1.52 -18.10 -11.99
C GLY A 47 -3.03 -18.25 -12.06
N VAL A 48 -3.73 -17.12 -12.10
CA VAL A 48 -5.15 -17.06 -12.43
C VAL A 48 -5.35 -17.36 -13.91
N PRO A 49 -6.24 -18.30 -14.27
CA PRO A 49 -6.54 -18.60 -15.67
C PRO A 49 -7.11 -17.39 -16.40
N ARG A 50 -6.57 -17.08 -17.58
CA ARG A 50 -7.15 -16.10 -18.50
C ARG A 50 -8.54 -16.54 -18.96
N LEU A 51 -9.39 -15.57 -19.32
CA LEU A 51 -10.70 -15.82 -19.93
C LEU A 51 -10.58 -16.81 -21.10
N GLY A 52 -11.35 -17.91 -21.04
CA GLY A 52 -11.33 -18.98 -22.03
C GLY A 52 -10.52 -20.22 -21.62
N ASN A 53 -9.67 -20.12 -20.60
CA ASN A 53 -8.94 -21.26 -20.03
C ASN A 53 -9.45 -21.58 -18.63
N SER A 54 -9.81 -22.85 -18.38
CA SER A 54 -10.39 -23.32 -17.12
C SER A 54 -9.38 -23.94 -16.16
N LYS A 55 -8.12 -24.14 -16.59
CA LYS A 55 -7.09 -24.80 -15.77
C LYS A 55 -6.22 -23.75 -15.07
N ILE A 56 -6.15 -23.85 -13.74
CA ILE A 56 -5.16 -23.14 -12.91
C ILE A 56 -3.77 -23.53 -13.41
N ASN A 57 -2.91 -22.53 -13.65
CA ASN A 57 -1.55 -22.78 -14.08
C ASN A 57 -0.65 -22.87 -12.84
N LEU A 58 -0.46 -24.09 -12.34
CA LEU A 58 0.48 -24.37 -11.27
C LEU A 58 1.91 -24.23 -11.82
N ASN A 59 2.78 -23.47 -11.14
CA ASN A 59 4.10 -23.03 -11.61
C ASN A 59 4.08 -21.87 -12.63
N ALA A 60 3.15 -20.94 -12.47
CA ALA A 60 3.16 -19.70 -13.24
C ALA A 60 3.85 -18.58 -12.47
N ALA A 61 4.17 -17.50 -13.18
CA ALA A 61 4.49 -16.23 -12.51
C ALA A 61 3.22 -15.66 -11.84
N PRO A 62 3.35 -14.89 -10.76
CA PRO A 62 2.21 -14.39 -9.98
C PRO A 62 1.39 -13.36 -10.76
N ASP A 63 0.16 -13.16 -10.31
CA ASP A 63 -0.76 -12.10 -10.69
C ASP A 63 -0.69 -10.96 -9.66
N ILE A 64 0.39 -10.18 -9.72
CA ILE A 64 0.74 -9.17 -8.71
C ILE A 64 -0.29 -8.04 -8.63
N ALA A 65 -0.72 -7.71 -7.42
CA ALA A 65 -1.40 -6.46 -7.08
C ALA A 65 -0.73 -5.78 -5.88
N VAL A 66 -0.93 -4.47 -5.79
CA VAL A 66 -0.45 -3.64 -4.68
C VAL A 66 -1.66 -3.03 -3.98
N CYS A 67 -1.73 -3.20 -2.67
CA CYS A 67 -2.73 -2.57 -1.82
C CYS A 67 -2.09 -1.50 -0.94
N LEU A 68 -2.63 -0.29 -0.99
CA LEU A 68 -2.28 0.83 -0.12
C LEU A 68 -3.11 0.73 1.17
N VAL A 69 -2.44 0.77 2.32
CA VAL A 69 -3.05 0.64 3.64
C VAL A 69 -2.79 1.90 4.45
N ARG A 70 -3.85 2.66 4.71
CA ARG A 70 -3.82 3.89 5.51
C ARG A 70 -4.47 3.62 6.87
N ALA A 71 -4.10 4.42 7.86
CA ALA A 71 -4.64 4.31 9.21
C ALA A 71 -6.17 4.33 9.18
N ASN A 72 -6.80 3.33 9.79
CA ASN A 72 -8.26 3.21 9.95
C ASN A 72 -9.07 3.23 8.64
N ALA A 73 -8.44 2.90 7.50
CA ALA A 73 -9.10 2.84 6.20
C ALA A 73 -9.12 1.40 5.66
N LYS A 74 -10.06 1.12 4.74
CA LYS A 74 -10.01 -0.11 3.96
C LYS A 74 -8.80 -0.09 3.02
N PRO A 75 -8.16 -1.25 2.75
CA PRO A 75 -7.08 -1.32 1.77
C PRO A 75 -7.58 -0.89 0.39
N ASP A 76 -6.81 -0.03 -0.28
CA ASP A 76 -7.06 0.42 -1.65
C ASP A 76 -6.12 -0.32 -2.60
N CYS A 77 -6.66 -1.23 -3.39
CA CYS A 77 -5.87 -2.18 -4.17
C CYS A 77 -5.89 -1.87 -5.68
N LEU A 78 -4.70 -1.86 -6.27
CA LEU A 78 -4.44 -1.53 -7.66
C LEU A 78 -4.68 -2.72 -8.61
N TRP A 79 -5.87 -3.31 -8.56
CA TRP A 79 -6.29 -4.38 -9.47
C TRP A 79 -7.34 -3.91 -10.48
N LYS A 80 -7.70 -4.78 -11.43
CA LYS A 80 -8.75 -4.56 -12.42
C LYS A 80 -9.96 -5.45 -12.09
N PRO A 81 -11.07 -4.88 -11.60
CA PRO A 81 -12.31 -5.63 -11.46
C PRO A 81 -12.86 -6.07 -12.81
N GLN A 82 -13.21 -7.35 -12.96
CA GLN A 82 -13.87 -7.88 -14.15
C GLN A 82 -15.04 -8.78 -13.72
N GLY A 83 -16.23 -8.20 -13.64
CA GLY A 83 -17.40 -8.87 -13.07
C GLY A 83 -17.17 -9.21 -11.60
N ARG A 84 -17.22 -10.50 -11.25
CA ARG A 84 -16.94 -10.99 -9.90
C ARG A 84 -15.46 -11.31 -9.64
N ARG A 85 -14.60 -11.20 -10.65
CA ARG A 85 -13.17 -11.52 -10.55
C ARG A 85 -12.35 -10.26 -10.36
N LEU A 86 -11.24 -10.40 -9.65
CA LEU A 86 -10.17 -9.43 -9.60
C LEU A 86 -9.05 -9.93 -10.50
N LEU A 87 -8.48 -9.06 -11.32
CA LEU A 87 -7.36 -9.37 -12.18
C LEU A 87 -6.20 -8.43 -11.88
N SER A 88 -4.97 -8.95 -11.95
CA SER A 88 -3.77 -8.13 -11.94
C SER A 88 -3.68 -7.27 -13.20
N GLN A 89 -3.00 -6.13 -13.09
CA GLN A 89 -2.63 -5.32 -14.25
C GLN A 89 -1.59 -6.02 -15.14
N CYS A 90 -0.73 -6.85 -14.53
CA CYS A 90 0.33 -7.60 -15.19
C CYS A 90 0.09 -9.09 -14.98
N GLN A 91 -0.82 -9.65 -15.78
CA GLN A 91 -1.23 -11.04 -15.61
C GLN A 91 -0.08 -12.02 -15.87
N ASN A 92 0.17 -12.92 -14.92
CA ASN A 92 1.21 -13.95 -14.94
C ASN A 92 2.60 -13.36 -15.22
N ALA A 93 3.07 -12.44 -14.36
CA ALA A 93 4.32 -11.73 -14.56
C ALA A 93 5.12 -11.58 -13.26
N TRP A 94 6.43 -11.84 -13.34
CA TRP A 94 7.36 -11.67 -12.21
C TRP A 94 7.52 -10.21 -11.78
N ALA A 95 7.31 -9.27 -12.70
CA ALA A 95 7.39 -7.85 -12.43
C ALA A 95 6.13 -7.14 -12.92
N CYS A 96 5.61 -6.21 -12.11
CA CYS A 96 4.47 -5.39 -12.46
C CYS A 96 4.69 -3.92 -12.10
N LYS A 97 4.38 -3.03 -13.05
CA LYS A 97 4.46 -1.58 -12.89
C LYS A 97 3.07 -0.99 -12.69
N PHE A 98 2.95 -0.15 -11.68
CA PHE A 98 1.77 0.64 -11.36
C PHE A 98 2.14 2.12 -11.49
N ASP A 99 1.52 2.78 -12.44
CA ASP A 99 1.87 4.14 -12.82
C ASP A 99 1.10 5.18 -12.01
N ASN A 100 1.78 6.29 -11.67
CA ASN A 100 1.14 7.51 -11.17
C ASN A 100 0.30 7.30 -9.89
N ILE A 101 0.83 6.57 -8.91
CA ILE A 101 0.17 6.21 -7.66
C ILE A 101 0.38 7.30 -6.61
N ALA A 102 -0.72 7.83 -6.06
CA ALA A 102 -0.65 8.73 -4.90
C ALA A 102 -0.59 7.88 -3.63
N LEU A 103 0.57 7.88 -2.96
CA LEU A 103 0.71 7.19 -1.68
C LEU A 103 -0.19 7.86 -0.62
N GLY A 104 -0.28 9.18 -0.63
CA GLY A 104 -0.99 9.95 0.40
C GLY A 104 -0.08 10.19 1.61
N PRO A 105 -0.64 10.43 2.81
CA PRO A 105 0.16 10.73 3.99
C PRO A 105 0.96 9.52 4.47
N LEU A 106 2.15 9.79 5.02
CA LEU A 106 2.99 8.82 5.71
C LEU A 106 2.73 8.85 7.23
N PRO A 107 2.95 7.74 7.95
CA PRO A 107 3.33 6.43 7.44
C PRO A 107 2.21 5.73 6.65
N ILE A 108 2.59 4.82 5.76
CA ILE A 108 1.66 4.04 4.93
C ILE A 108 2.12 2.59 4.81
N GLY A 109 1.17 1.66 4.84
CA GLY A 109 1.43 0.25 4.54
C GLY A 109 1.26 -0.04 3.04
N LEU A 110 2.14 -0.87 2.50
CA LEU A 110 1.96 -1.52 1.20
C LEU A 110 1.86 -3.03 1.43
N VAL A 111 0.87 -3.66 0.80
CA VAL A 111 0.74 -5.12 0.76
C VAL A 111 0.82 -5.56 -0.70
N PHE A 112 1.76 -6.46 -0.99
CA PHE A 112 1.92 -7.08 -2.30
C PHE A 112 1.25 -8.44 -2.29
N VAL A 113 0.37 -8.66 -3.26
CA VAL A 113 -0.55 -9.80 -3.27
C VAL A 113 -0.42 -10.52 -4.60
N ASP A 114 -0.37 -11.84 -4.56
CA ASP A 114 -0.65 -12.70 -5.70
C ASP A 114 -2.15 -12.95 -5.76
N ILE A 115 -2.81 -12.42 -6.79
CA ILE A 115 -4.25 -12.58 -6.94
C ILE A 115 -4.52 -14.00 -7.37
N ASP A 116 -5.11 -14.80 -6.48
CA ASP A 116 -5.61 -16.12 -6.83
C ASP A 116 -7.12 -16.19 -7.05
N ALA A 117 -7.56 -17.23 -7.76
CA ALA A 117 -8.97 -17.48 -8.08
C ALA A 117 -9.82 -17.85 -6.85
N ARG A 118 -9.19 -18.38 -5.79
CA ARG A 118 -9.89 -18.78 -4.56
C ARG A 118 -9.50 -17.91 -3.37
N ASN A 119 -8.19 -17.79 -3.15
CA ASN A 119 -7.62 -17.30 -1.90
C ASN A 119 -6.32 -16.59 -2.25
N HIS A 120 -6.30 -15.26 -2.22
CA HIS A 120 -5.10 -14.52 -2.56
C HIS A 120 -3.94 -14.86 -1.61
N ASP A 121 -2.74 -14.89 -2.16
CA ASP A 121 -1.53 -15.09 -1.39
C ASP A 121 -0.79 -13.77 -1.15
N ILE A 122 -0.20 -13.63 0.03
CA ILE A 122 0.69 -12.51 0.30
C ILE A 122 2.06 -12.81 -0.28
N ILE A 123 2.53 -11.88 -1.09
CA ILE A 123 3.91 -11.86 -1.56
C ILE A 123 4.78 -11.27 -0.45
N ASP A 124 4.47 -10.04 -0.03
CA ASP A 124 5.20 -9.32 1.01
C ASP A 124 4.39 -8.14 1.51
N LEU A 125 4.86 -7.51 2.58
CA LEU A 125 4.32 -6.24 3.07
C LEU A 125 5.43 -5.36 3.66
N VAL A 126 5.24 -4.06 3.57
CA VAL A 126 6.21 -3.04 4.00
C VAL A 126 5.48 -1.81 4.51
N MET A 127 6.04 -1.15 5.52
CA MET A 127 5.60 0.15 5.98
C MET A 127 6.60 1.21 5.53
N LEU A 128 6.11 2.22 4.81
CA LEU A 128 6.89 3.39 4.41
C LEU A 128 6.64 4.53 5.38
N THR A 129 7.69 5.22 5.83
CA THR A 129 7.58 6.35 6.75
C THR A 129 8.49 7.52 6.35
N ASP A 130 8.16 8.75 6.77
CA ASP A 130 9.05 9.93 6.69
C ASP A 130 9.67 10.30 8.04
N ARG A 131 9.21 9.69 9.13
CA ARG A 131 9.56 10.06 10.50
C ARG A 131 9.54 8.85 11.42
N ASP A 132 10.29 8.96 12.51
CA ASP A 132 10.22 7.99 13.59
C ASP A 132 9.09 8.38 14.57
N ASP A 133 7.84 8.14 14.14
CA ASP A 133 6.64 8.30 14.97
C ASP A 133 6.08 6.91 15.31
N ALA A 134 6.50 6.38 16.45
CA ALA A 134 6.14 5.04 16.91
C ALA A 134 4.61 4.85 16.98
N LYS A 135 3.86 5.87 17.42
CA LYS A 135 2.41 5.75 17.55
C LYS A 135 1.75 5.65 16.18
N ALA A 136 2.14 6.52 15.23
CA ALA A 136 1.61 6.45 13.88
C ALA A 136 1.98 5.14 13.18
N ASN A 137 3.19 4.63 13.42
CA ASN A 137 3.63 3.33 12.90
C ASN A 137 2.79 2.18 13.47
N ASP A 138 2.50 2.19 14.78
CA ASP A 138 1.64 1.18 15.42
C ASP A 138 0.20 1.21 14.85
N GLU A 139 -0.35 2.39 14.60
CA GLU A 139 -1.67 2.55 13.96
C GLU A 139 -1.70 1.95 12.54
N ILE A 140 -0.61 2.08 11.78
CA ILE A 140 -0.48 1.44 10.46
C ILE A 140 -0.30 -0.07 10.61
N ALA A 141 0.43 -0.57 11.62
CA ALA A 141 0.56 -1.99 11.87
C ALA A 141 -0.81 -2.63 12.20
N ASP A 142 -1.63 -1.98 13.02
CA ASP A 142 -3.01 -2.41 13.30
C ASP A 142 -3.88 -2.42 12.03
N SER A 143 -3.73 -1.39 11.19
CA SER A 143 -4.43 -1.30 9.91
C SER A 143 -3.96 -2.38 8.92
N LEU A 144 -2.68 -2.74 8.93
CA LEU A 144 -2.14 -3.86 8.16
C LEU A 144 -2.74 -5.19 8.62
N ARG A 145 -2.88 -5.44 9.92
CA ARG A 145 -3.58 -6.66 10.43
C ARG A 145 -5.03 -6.70 9.94
N THR A 146 -5.72 -5.56 9.96
CA THR A 146 -7.09 -5.46 9.43
C THR A 146 -7.16 -5.73 7.93
N ALA A 147 -6.24 -5.13 7.16
CA ALA A 147 -6.14 -5.37 5.72
C ALA A 147 -5.85 -6.85 5.42
N MET A 148 -4.97 -7.49 6.20
CA MET A 148 -4.67 -8.91 6.10
C MET A 148 -5.88 -9.81 6.30
N SER A 149 -6.77 -9.47 7.23
CA SER A 149 -8.02 -10.20 7.44
C SER A 149 -9.05 -10.01 6.32
N VAL A 150 -9.01 -8.87 5.63
CA VAL A 150 -9.85 -8.62 4.44
C VAL A 150 -9.29 -9.34 3.21
N LEU A 151 -7.98 -9.28 2.99
CA LEU A 151 -7.32 -9.80 1.78
C LEU A 151 -7.13 -11.32 1.83
N THR A 152 -6.91 -11.88 3.02
CA THR A 152 -6.60 -13.31 3.20
C THR A 152 -7.43 -13.94 4.33
N PRO A 153 -8.78 -13.95 4.22
CA PRO A 153 -9.66 -14.39 5.30
C PRO A 153 -9.47 -15.85 5.71
N HIS A 154 -8.88 -16.67 4.84
CA HIS A 154 -8.62 -18.10 5.08
C HIS A 154 -7.38 -18.38 5.94
N ARG A 155 -6.51 -17.38 6.18
CA ARG A 155 -5.30 -17.55 7.00
C ARG A 155 -5.62 -17.42 8.49
N SER A 156 -4.87 -18.11 9.34
CA SER A 156 -5.00 -17.96 10.79
C SER A 156 -4.56 -16.57 11.24
N GLU A 157 -5.13 -16.07 12.35
CA GLU A 157 -4.73 -14.79 12.94
C GLU A 157 -3.23 -14.77 13.29
N ASP A 158 -2.69 -15.87 13.84
CA ASP A 158 -1.25 -15.99 14.15
C ASP A 158 -0.36 -15.79 12.91
N THR A 159 -0.77 -16.34 11.77
CA THR A 159 -0.02 -16.18 10.50
C THR A 159 -0.06 -14.72 10.05
N LYS A 160 -1.22 -14.07 10.14
CA LYS A 160 -1.39 -12.66 9.77
C LYS A 160 -0.55 -11.76 10.70
N GLU A 161 -0.56 -12.04 11.99
CA GLU A 161 0.23 -11.30 12.97
C GLU A 161 1.73 -11.48 12.72
N HIS A 162 2.19 -12.69 12.45
CA HIS A 162 3.59 -12.96 12.12
C HIS A 162 4.04 -12.18 10.89
N LEU A 163 3.23 -12.16 9.83
CA LEU A 163 3.51 -11.39 8.62
C LEU A 163 3.64 -9.89 8.91
N VAL A 164 2.70 -9.31 9.69
CA VAL A 164 2.76 -7.89 10.06
C VAL A 164 3.96 -7.57 10.95
N ARG A 165 4.31 -8.43 11.91
CA ARG A 165 5.51 -8.26 12.74
C ARG A 165 6.80 -8.35 11.93
N ALA A 166 6.80 -9.13 10.85
CA ALA A 166 7.93 -9.25 9.92
C ALA A 166 7.98 -8.10 8.89
N ALA A 167 6.99 -7.19 8.87
CA ALA A 167 7.00 -6.02 8.01
C ALA A 167 8.30 -5.23 8.18
N LYS A 168 8.96 -4.89 7.08
CA LYS A 168 10.04 -3.90 7.14
C LYS A 168 9.42 -2.51 7.33
N LEU A 169 9.94 -1.74 8.28
CA LEU A 169 9.71 -0.31 8.38
C LEU A 169 10.85 0.40 7.62
N LEU A 170 10.54 1.03 6.49
CA LEU A 170 11.51 1.67 5.61
C LEU A 170 11.24 3.17 5.49
N PRO A 171 12.26 4.04 5.62
CA PRO A 171 12.14 5.42 5.22
C PRO A 171 11.78 5.55 3.74
N LEU A 172 10.80 6.38 3.39
CA LEU A 172 10.42 6.61 1.99
C LEU A 172 11.63 7.07 1.17
N THR A 173 12.52 7.86 1.76
CA THR A 173 13.74 8.37 1.12
C THR A 173 14.70 7.26 0.68
N ASP A 174 14.67 6.11 1.34
CA ASP A 174 15.58 5.00 1.02
C ASP A 174 15.09 4.22 -0.21
N CYS A 175 13.77 4.25 -0.45
CA CYS A 175 13.12 3.58 -1.59
C CYS A 175 12.76 4.51 -2.74
N ALA A 176 12.68 5.82 -2.51
CA ALA A 176 12.40 6.83 -3.52
C ALA A 176 13.67 7.14 -4.34
N GLY A 177 13.54 7.08 -5.67
CA GLY A 177 14.64 7.35 -6.61
C GLY A 177 14.99 6.18 -7.51
N GLY A 178 14.10 5.19 -7.64
CA GLY A 178 14.26 4.06 -8.55
C GLY A 178 15.21 2.97 -8.05
N LYS A 179 15.76 3.10 -6.84
CA LYS A 179 16.57 2.04 -6.22
C LYS A 179 15.68 0.89 -5.74
N PRO A 180 16.04 -0.37 -5.97
CA PRO A 180 15.29 -1.51 -5.46
C PRO A 180 15.36 -1.62 -3.93
N CYS A 181 14.20 -1.61 -3.28
CA CYS A 181 14.02 -1.97 -1.88
C CYS A 181 13.67 -3.46 -1.79
N ARG A 182 14.60 -4.25 -1.26
CA ARG A 182 14.46 -5.70 -1.12
C ARG A 182 13.66 -6.08 0.12
N LEU A 183 12.66 -6.92 -0.05
CA LEU A 183 11.84 -7.53 1.02
C LEU A 183 12.18 -9.02 1.16
N THR A 184 11.24 -9.84 1.65
CA THR A 184 11.49 -11.26 1.91
C THR A 184 11.40 -12.07 0.62
N GLN A 185 10.26 -11.95 -0.08
CA GLN A 185 9.91 -12.71 -1.30
C GLN A 185 9.80 -11.82 -2.55
N SER A 186 10.17 -10.55 -2.42
CA SER A 186 10.04 -9.57 -3.49
C SER A 186 11.03 -8.43 -3.32
N GLN A 187 11.07 -7.57 -4.33
CA GLN A 187 11.62 -6.24 -4.24
C GLN A 187 10.67 -5.25 -4.91
N PHE A 188 10.78 -3.97 -4.55
CA PHE A 188 10.04 -2.92 -5.24
C PHE A 188 10.90 -1.68 -5.46
N THR A 189 10.56 -0.88 -6.46
CA THR A 189 11.17 0.44 -6.70
C THR A 189 10.09 1.52 -6.65
N LEU A 190 10.42 2.68 -6.08
CA LEU A 190 9.59 3.87 -6.17
C LEU A 190 10.30 4.95 -6.98
N THR A 191 9.69 5.35 -8.09
CA THR A 191 10.19 6.46 -8.92
C THR A 191 9.22 7.62 -8.82
N ARG A 192 9.66 8.75 -8.26
CA ARG A 192 8.83 9.95 -8.14
C ARG A 192 8.48 10.49 -9.52
N ARG A 193 7.22 10.92 -9.70
CA ARG A 193 6.76 11.68 -10.87
C ARG A 193 6.77 13.19 -10.62
#